data_AF-A0A5M6IP27-F1
#
_entry.id   AF-A0A5M6IP27-F1
#
_cell.length_a   1.000
_cell.length_b   1.000
_cell.length_c   1.000
_cell.angle_alpha   90.00
_cell.angle_beta   90.00
_cell.angle_gamma   90.00
#
_symmetry.space_group_name_H-M   'P 1'
#
loop_
_entity.id
_entity.type
_entity.pdbx_description
1 polymer ?
#
loop_
_entity_poly.entity_id
_entity_poly.type
_entity_poly.pdbx_seq_one_letter_code
_entity_poly.pdbx_strand_id
1 'polypeptide(L)' 'MPMRVIWILVGFLIFLFISQNLNFVEISLLLGRPVAVPLALVILAAFSLGFLAGLGILARRRRRRQAAFEDGDVDFGP' A
#
# COMPACT_ATOMS: atom_id res chain seq x y z
N MET A 1 -8.48 11.09 24.21
CA MET A 1 -8.55 12.39 23.49
C MET A 1 -7.63 12.46 22.25
N PRO A 2 -6.32 12.17 22.30
CA PRO A 2 -5.43 12.44 21.16
C PRO A 2 -5.71 11.57 19.93
N MET A 3 -6.08 10.30 20.12
CA MET A 3 -6.37 9.38 19.02
C MET A 3 -7.52 9.87 18.12
N ARG A 4 -8.58 10.45 18.68
CA ARG A 4 -9.72 10.97 17.90
C ARG A 4 -9.30 12.18 17.05
N VAL A 5 -8.47 13.05 17.62
CA VAL A 5 -7.92 14.23 16.92
C VAL A 5 -7.02 13.79 15.77
N ILE A 6 -6.20 12.75 15.96
CA ILE A 6 -5.35 12.19 14.90
C ILE A 6 -6.21 11.68 13.74
N TRP A 7 -7.28 10.92 14.01
CA TRP A 7 -8.17 10.44 12.95
C TRP A 7 -8.87 11.56 12.19
N ILE A 8 -9.32 12.60 12.89
CA ILE A 8 -9.93 13.78 12.27
C ILE A 8 -8.89 14.51 11.39
N LEU A 9 -7.67 14.68 11.88
CA LEU A 9 -6.59 15.32 11.15
C LEU A 9 -6.21 14.54 9.89
N VAL A 10 -6.08 13.21 10.01
CA VAL A 10 -5.81 12.32 8.88
C VAL A 10 -6.93 12.37 7.85
N GLY A 11 -8.19 12.28 8.29
CA GLY A 11 -9.35 12.39 7.40
C GLY A 11 -9.41 13.75 6.68
N PHE A 12 -9.10 14.83 7.39
CA PHE A 12 -9.04 16.18 6.82
C PHE A 12 -7.91 16.32 5.79
N LEU A 13 -6.73 15.76 6.06
CA LEU A 13 -5.61 15.73 5.12
C LEU A 13 -5.96 14.94 3.85
N ILE A 14 -6.62 13.78 4.00
CA ILE A 14 -7.09 12.98 2.86
C ILE A 14 -8.11 13.77 2.04
N PHE A 15 -9.05 14.45 2.69
CA PHE A 15 -10.04 15.28 2.01
C PHE A 15 -9.39 16.41 1.20
N LEU A 16 -8.45 17.15 1.80
CA LEU A 16 -7.70 18.21 1.11
C LEU A 16 -6.93 17.64 -0.08
N PHE A 17 -6.27 16.50 0.10
CA PHE A 17 -5.53 15.83 -0.95
C PHE A 17 -6.43 15.46 -2.13
N ILE A 18 -7.59 14.84 -1.87
CA ILE A 18 -8.55 14.49 -2.93
C ILE A 18 -9.06 15.76 -3.62
N SER A 19 -9.45 16.79 -2.85
CA SER A 19 -9.97 18.04 -3.40
C SER A 19 -8.98 18.75 -4.33
N GLN A 20 -7.69 18.72 -4.01
CA GLN A 20 -6.63 19.34 -4.83
C GLN A 20 -6.27 18.50 -6.08
N ASN A 21 -6.50 17.18 -6.03
CA ASN A 21 -6.13 16.24 -7.08
C ASN A 21 -7.35 15.70 -7.86
N LEU A 22 -8.44 16.47 -7.90
CA LEU A 22 -9.62 16.19 -8.74
C LEU A 22 -9.39 16.48 -10.23
N ASN A 23 -8.24 17.05 -10.59
CA ASN A 23 -7.87 17.23 -11.98
C ASN A 23 -7.87 15.88 -12.70
N PHE A 24 -8.56 15.84 -13.83
CA PHE A 24 -8.62 14.67 -14.67
C PHE A 24 -7.34 14.54 -15.47
N VAL A 25 -6.78 13.33 -15.47
CA VAL A 25 -5.62 12.97 -16.27
C VAL A 25 -6.04 11.90 -17.25
N GLU A 26 -5.59 12.04 -18.49
CA GLU A 26 -5.81 11.05 -19.52
C GLU A 26 -4.84 9.88 -19.34
N ILE A 27 -5.40 8.69 -19.12
CA ILE A 27 -4.62 7.46 -19.01
C ILE A 27 -4.85 6.65 -20.28
N SER A 28 -3.77 6.50 -21.05
CA SER A 28 -3.73 5.59 -22.20
C SER A 28 -3.32 4.21 -21.71
N LEU A 29 -4.32 3.35 -21.47
CA LEU A 29 -4.08 1.92 -21.30
C LEU A 29 -3.57 1.39 -22.65
N LEU A 30 -2.44 0.66 -22.65
CA LEU A 30 -1.57 0.28 -23.78
C LEU A 30 -2.19 0.06 -25.19
N LEU A 31 -3.49 -0.20 -25.33
CA LEU A 31 -4.19 -0.45 -26.59
C LEU A 31 -5.61 0.19 -26.69
N GLY A 32 -5.92 1.23 -25.92
CA GLY A 32 -7.29 1.78 -25.81
C GLY A 32 -7.44 3.30 -26.03
N ARG A 33 -8.70 3.76 -26.06
CA ARG A 33 -9.03 5.20 -26.01
C ARG A 33 -8.59 5.78 -24.66
N PRO A 34 -8.03 7.00 -24.63
CA PRO A 34 -7.66 7.66 -23.39
C PRO A 34 -8.90 7.82 -22.51
N VAL A 35 -8.80 7.41 -21.26
CA VAL A 35 -9.86 7.59 -20.26
C VAL A 35 -9.42 8.69 -19.31
N ALA A 36 -10.26 9.71 -19.15
CA ALA A 36 -10.06 10.75 -18.17
C ALA A 36 -10.40 10.22 -16.77
N VAL A 37 -9.41 10.13 -15.90
CA VAL A 37 -9.56 9.65 -14.53
C VAL A 37 -9.05 10.72 -13.56
N PRO A 38 -9.73 10.97 -12.42
CA PRO A 38 -9.22 11.85 -11.38
C PRO A 38 -7.82 11.42 -10.93
N LEU A 39 -6.86 12.35 -10.90
CA LEU A 39 -5.48 12.09 -10.47
C LEU A 39 -5.43 11.44 -9.09
N ALA A 40 -6.31 11.84 -8.18
CA ALA A 40 -6.44 11.24 -6.84
C ALA A 40 -6.61 9.71 -6.88
N LEU A 41 -7.37 9.17 -7.84
CA LEU A 41 -7.57 7.73 -7.99
C LEU A 41 -6.31 7.02 -8.50
N VAL A 42 -5.58 7.67 -9.39
CA VAL A 42 -4.29 7.15 -9.90
C VAL A 42 -3.28 7.03 -8.77
N ILE A 43 -3.16 8.08 -7.96
CA ILE A 43 -2.24 8.11 -6.82
C ILE A 43 -2.65 7.05 -5.78
N LEU A 44 -3.95 6.93 -5.49
CA LEU A 44 -4.47 5.92 -4.57
C LEU A 44 -4.15 4.49 -5.05
N ALA A 45 -4.34 4.20 -6.34
CA ALA A 45 -4.04 2.90 -6.92
C ALA A 45 -2.54 2.57 -6.84
N ALA A 46 -1.68 3.52 -7.20
CA ALA A 46 -0.22 3.36 -7.13
C ALA A 46 0.26 3.11 -5.69
N PHE A 47 -0.24 3.90 -4.74
CA PHE A 47 0.08 3.74 -3.33
C PHE A 47 -0.37 2.38 -2.79
N SER A 48 -1.58 1.95 -3.15
CA SER A 48 -2.13 0.66 -2.71
C SER A 48 -1.30 -0.52 -3.23
N LEU A 49 -0.89 -0.47 -4.51
CA LEU A 49 -0.02 -1.48 -5.11
C LEU A 49 1.36 -1.53 -4.43
N GLY A 50 1.97 -0.36 -4.18
CA GLY A 50 3.25 -0.28 -3.48
C GLY A 50 3.18 -0.79 -2.03
N PHE A 51 2.10 -0.46 -1.33
CA PHE A 51 1.84 -0.94 0.03
C PHE A 51 1.67 -2.47 0.06
N LEU A 52 0.88 -3.04 -0.85
CA LEU A 52 0.71 -4.49 -0.99
C LEU A 52 2.04 -5.20 -1.29
N ALA A 53 2.86 -4.63 -2.18
CA ALA A 53 4.19 -5.16 -2.46
C ALA A 53 5.08 -5.14 -1.21
N GLY A 54 5.06 -4.03 -0.45
CA GLY A 54 5.77 -3.90 0.83
C GLY A 54 5.33 -4.93 1.86
N LEU A 55 4.02 -5.13 2.02
CA LEU A 55 3.47 -6.18 2.88
C LEU A 55 3.88 -7.58 2.43
N GLY A 56 3.89 -7.84 1.12
CA GLY A 56 4.36 -9.11 0.56
C GLY A 56 5.83 -9.37 0.88
N ILE A 57 6.69 -8.37 0.76
CA ILE A 57 8.12 -8.46 1.13
C ILE A 57 8.26 -8.73 2.63
N LEU A 58 7.52 -7.99 3.46
CA LEU A 58 7.54 -8.17 4.91
C LEU A 58 7.07 -9.57 5.32
N ALA A 59 5.99 -10.07 4.71
CA ALA A 59 5.45 -11.40 4.95
C ALA A 59 6.45 -12.48 4.54
N ARG A 60 7.08 -12.35 3.36
CA ARG A 60 8.16 -13.25 2.92
C ARG A 60 9.34 -13.25 3.89
N ARG A 61 9.73 -12.08 4.40
CA ARG A 61 10.82 -11.95 5.37
C ARG A 61 10.48 -12.60 6.72
N ARG A 62 9.23 -12.49 7.17
CA ARG A 62 8.74 -13.18 8.38
C ARG A 62 8.74 -14.70 8.22
N ARG A 63 8.23 -15.22 7.10
CA ARG A 63 8.23 -16.67 6.82
C ARG A 63 9.64 -17.25 6.78
N ARG A 64 10.61 -16.56 6.17
CA ARG A 64 12.02 -16.99 6.18
C ARG A 64 12.63 -17.03 7.58
N ARG A 65 12.27 -16.08 8.45
CA ARG A 65 12.70 -16.11 9.84
C ARG A 65 12.10 -17.31 10.59
N GLN A 66 10.83 -17.60 10.38
CA GLN A 66 10.18 -18.77 11.01
C GLN A 66 10.79 -20.09 10.54
N ALA A 67 11.01 -20.25 9.22
CA ALA A 67 11.65 -21.45 8.68
C ALA A 67 13.08 -21.65 9.20
N ALA A 68 13.85 -20.58 9.42
CA ALA A 68 15.19 -20.67 10.00
C ALA A 68 15.19 -21.00 11.51
N PHE A 69 14.09 -20.75 12.22
CA PHE A 69 13.90 -21.21 13.60
C PHE A 69 13.49 -22.68 13.64
N GLU A 70 12.65 -23.11 12.71
CA GLU A 70 12.19 -24.51 12.59
C GLU A 70 13.33 -25.47 12.21
N ASP A 71 14.24 -25.07 11.30
CA ASP A 71 15.45 -25.85 10.95
C ASP A 71 16.52 -25.85 12.07
N GLY A 72 16.51 -24.86 12.97
CA GLY A 72 17.47 -24.75 14.07
C GLY A 72 17.14 -25.61 15.29
N ASP A 73 15.89 -26.08 15.41
CA ASP A 73 15.43 -26.97 16.49
C ASP A 73 15.49 -28.46 16.09
N VAL A 74 15.91 -28.79 14.87
CA VAL A 74 16.13 -30.18 14.40
C VAL A 74 17.62 -30.54 14.50
N ASP A 75 18.19 -30.44 15.69
CA ASP A 75 19.43 -31.13 16.04
C ASP A 75 19.20 -31.96 17.30
N PHE A 76 18.36 -32.99 17.15
CA PHE A 76 18.32 -34.11 18.09
C PHE A 76 19.29 -35.17 17.57
N GLY A 77 20.57 -35.02 17.94
CA GLY A 77 21.48 -36.16 18.09
C GLY A 77 20.83 -37.21 18.99
N PRO A 78 21.17 -38.51 18.83
CA PRO A 78 22.54 -39.02 18.78
C PRO A 78 23.01 -39.60 17.43
#